data_AF-A0A9E5ASM1-F1
#
_entry.id   AF-A0A9E5ASM1-F1
#
_cell.length_a   1.000
_cell.length_b   1.000
_cell.length_c   1.000
_cell.angle_alpha   90.00
_cell.angle_beta   90.00
_cell.angle_gamma   90.00
#
_symmetry.space_group_name_H-M   'P 1'
#
loop_
_entity.id
_entity.type
_entity.pdbx_description
1 polymer ?
#
loop_
_entity_poly.entity_id
_entity_poly.type
_entity_poly.pdbx_seq_one_letter_code
_entity_poly.pdbx_strand_id
1 'polypeptide(L)'
;MPRLWTRMATKVVVAQFLAVVGCSLTVTLAHAAPEDVLKFLQNTGQTGVAQNVGLDAGKKGEVEAIANDLAAKTGSKAYIVLLKRDEGPQEYGSLYERLNMKGKDILIASNGTQWEVKVAALSHEAKQAAVDRALASSGDAKPIPRLKIVANELTLALSQAKGQRLSWNEFQAANAGKGWSGQRMSSEYDHYKTTGQLPSGTLATVGHSAPVPYTAQSAGIGFGTWAFMGALVAAIVGVVIWRRRKRDADVAGELKQMLSGPENVMTDVYMNMDGLENHPRFGQLLDAANACQAKLDELKRGTATREAVAKARSLNDEANRVRRMFDEAKMAR
;
A
#
# COMPACT_ATOMS: atom_id res chain seq x y z
N MET A 1 -34.91 64.69 13.50
CA MET A 1 -34.02 63.70 12.87
C MET A 1 -34.76 62.38 12.71
N PRO A 2 -34.55 61.64 11.62
CA PRO A 2 -35.60 60.85 10.99
C PRO A 2 -35.36 59.33 11.02
N ARG A 3 -36.40 58.61 10.58
CA ARG A 3 -36.45 57.27 9.93
C ARG A 3 -36.83 56.09 10.82
N LEU A 4 -38.11 55.71 10.80
CA LEU A 4 -38.77 54.87 9.76
C LEU A 4 -38.35 53.41 9.89
N TRP A 5 -39.03 52.74 10.83
CA TRP A 5 -39.28 51.31 10.77
C TRP A 5 -40.42 51.07 9.77
N THR A 6 -40.07 50.71 8.54
CA THR A 6 -41.04 50.25 7.53
C THR A 6 -40.54 48.94 6.91
N ARG A 7 -41.36 47.91 7.19
CA ARG A 7 -41.64 46.67 6.46
C ARG A 7 -40.99 46.46 5.07
N MET A 8 -40.60 45.20 4.85
CA MET A 8 -40.73 44.41 3.62
C MET A 8 -40.17 44.96 2.30
N ALA A 9 -38.94 44.58 2.00
CA ALA A 9 -38.41 44.18 0.69
C ALA A 9 -36.94 43.83 0.98
N THR A 10 -36.50 42.57 0.94
CA THR A 10 -36.13 41.90 -0.31
C THR A 10 -36.15 40.38 -0.08
N LYS A 11 -37.17 39.74 -0.64
CA LYS A 11 -37.03 38.37 -1.15
C LYS A 11 -36.13 38.45 -2.39
N VAL A 12 -35.40 37.35 -2.64
CA VAL A 12 -34.59 37.03 -3.83
C VAL A 12 -33.11 37.43 -3.72
N VAL A 13 -32.24 36.45 -4.02
CA VAL A 13 -30.78 36.38 -3.79
C VAL A 13 -30.46 36.01 -2.34
N VAL A 14 -30.39 34.75 -1.91
CA VAL A 14 -29.49 33.68 -2.38
C VAL A 14 -30.20 32.33 -2.20
N ALA A 15 -30.94 31.92 -3.23
CA ALA A 15 -31.26 30.52 -3.47
C ALA A 15 -30.19 30.00 -4.45
N GLN A 16 -29.04 29.58 -3.92
CA GLN A 16 -28.03 28.76 -4.59
C GLN A 16 -26.87 28.53 -3.61
N PHE A 17 -27.00 27.55 -2.72
CA PHE A 17 -25.87 26.80 -2.17
C PHE A 17 -26.39 25.44 -1.67
N LEU A 18 -27.11 24.76 -2.56
CA LEU A 18 -27.28 23.31 -2.51
C LEU A 18 -26.24 22.74 -3.50
N ALA A 19 -25.52 21.72 -3.05
CA ALA A 19 -24.53 20.94 -3.79
C ALA A 19 -23.18 21.65 -4.04
N VAL A 20 -22.24 21.45 -3.11
CA VAL A 20 -20.85 20.98 -3.31
C VAL A 20 -20.12 21.25 -2.00
N VAL A 21 -20.26 20.33 -1.05
CA VAL A 21 -19.24 20.13 -0.01
C VAL A 21 -18.88 18.66 -0.09
N GLY A 22 -18.25 18.29 -1.20
CA GLY A 22 -17.38 17.12 -1.20
C GLY A 22 -16.28 17.44 -0.19
N CYS A 23 -16.23 16.69 0.91
CA CYS A 23 -15.22 16.82 1.95
C CYS A 23 -13.83 16.59 1.36
N SER A 24 -13.20 17.63 0.82
CA SER A 24 -11.79 17.66 0.43
C SER A 24 -10.94 17.86 1.67
N LEU A 25 -10.94 16.89 2.58
CA LEU A 25 -10.00 16.82 3.70
C LEU A 25 -8.71 16.15 3.19
N THR A 26 -7.85 16.91 2.51
CA THR A 26 -6.52 16.46 2.10
C THR A 26 -5.45 16.99 3.04
N VAL A 27 -4.85 16.10 3.83
CA VAL A 27 -3.67 16.38 4.67
C VAL A 27 -2.42 16.11 3.85
N THR A 28 -1.50 17.08 3.80
CA THR A 28 -0.13 16.89 3.30
C THR A 28 0.64 16.02 4.29
N LEU A 29 0.90 14.78 3.91
CA LEU A 29 1.68 13.83 4.70
C LEU A 29 3.16 13.93 4.33
N ALA A 30 3.86 14.90 4.91
CA ALA A 30 5.31 14.96 4.79
C ALA A 30 5.93 13.76 5.56
N HIS A 31 6.57 12.83 4.85
CA HIS A 31 7.15 11.57 5.32
C HIS A 31 6.15 10.47 5.72
N ALA A 32 5.10 10.23 4.93
CA ALA A 32 4.22 9.10 5.21
C ALA A 32 4.81 7.76 4.76
N ALA A 33 5.06 6.89 5.75
CA ALA A 33 5.19 5.46 5.52
C ALA A 33 3.99 4.93 4.72
N PRO A 34 4.12 3.83 3.95
CA PRO A 34 3.01 3.24 3.20
C PRO A 34 1.73 3.03 4.02
N GLU A 35 1.87 2.77 5.33
CA GLU A 35 0.76 2.66 6.28
C GLU A 35 -0.07 3.95 6.45
N ASP A 36 0.59 5.09 6.48
CA ASP A 36 -0.08 6.37 6.68
C ASP A 36 -0.72 6.83 5.36
N VAL A 37 -0.06 6.53 4.22
CA VAL A 37 -0.67 6.67 2.88
C VAL A 37 -1.90 5.77 2.75
N LEU A 38 -1.84 4.52 3.19
CA LEU A 38 -2.99 3.60 3.15
C LEU A 38 -4.20 4.17 3.90
N LYS A 39 -4.00 4.55 5.16
CA LYS A 39 -5.09 5.10 6.00
C LYS A 39 -5.68 6.35 5.37
N PHE A 40 -4.84 7.19 4.79
CA PHE A 40 -5.29 8.37 4.08
C PHE A 40 -6.17 7.99 2.89
N LEU A 41 -5.69 7.13 1.98
CA LEU A 41 -6.43 6.71 0.79
C LEU A 41 -7.72 5.95 1.11
N GLN A 42 -7.75 5.18 2.21
CA GLN A 42 -8.98 4.52 2.69
C GLN A 42 -10.08 5.54 3.05
N ASN A 43 -9.71 6.75 3.48
CA ASN A 43 -10.64 7.80 3.87
C ASN A 43 -11.08 8.69 2.70
N THR A 44 -10.37 8.69 1.57
CA THR A 44 -10.70 9.59 0.43
C THR A 44 -11.78 9.03 -0.51
N GLY A 45 -12.25 7.81 -0.30
CA GLY A 45 -13.35 7.24 -1.08
C GLY A 45 -12.89 6.70 -2.43
N GLN A 46 -13.42 7.23 -3.54
CA GLN A 46 -13.14 6.69 -4.90
C GLN A 46 -11.84 7.19 -5.52
N THR A 47 -11.41 8.40 -5.19
CA THR A 47 -10.17 9.00 -5.71
C THR A 47 -9.32 9.49 -4.57
N GLY A 48 -8.00 9.56 -4.77
CA GLY A 48 -7.11 10.02 -3.73
C GLY A 48 -5.70 10.26 -4.25
N VAL A 49 -5.12 11.37 -3.80
CA VAL A 49 -3.74 11.72 -4.13
C VAL A 49 -2.96 11.83 -2.84
N ALA A 50 -2.00 10.92 -2.64
CA ALA A 50 -1.05 10.99 -1.55
C ALA A 50 0.27 11.57 -2.05
N GLN A 51 0.86 12.47 -1.28
CA GLN A 51 2.09 13.17 -1.68
C GLN A 51 3.06 13.18 -0.52
N ASN A 52 4.28 12.72 -0.80
CA ASN A 52 5.43 12.81 0.10
C ASN A 52 6.47 13.85 -0.37
N VAL A 53 6.19 14.52 -1.49
CA VAL A 53 7.01 15.60 -2.04
C VAL A 53 6.32 16.94 -1.79
N GLY A 54 7.09 17.96 -1.43
CA GLY A 54 6.62 19.35 -1.39
C GLY A 54 6.31 19.87 -2.79
N LEU A 55 5.16 19.46 -3.34
CA LEU A 55 4.60 20.02 -4.57
C LEU A 55 3.92 21.34 -4.25
N ASP A 56 4.16 22.35 -5.10
CA ASP A 56 3.43 23.61 -5.03
C ASP A 56 1.91 23.34 -5.08
N ALA A 57 1.10 24.11 -4.35
CA ALA A 57 -0.34 23.91 -4.27
C ALA A 57 -1.04 23.83 -5.65
N GLY A 58 -0.55 24.57 -6.65
CA GLY A 58 -1.05 24.51 -8.03
C GLY A 58 -0.83 23.15 -8.72
N LYS A 59 0.28 22.47 -8.41
CA LYS A 59 0.60 21.14 -8.94
C LYS A 59 -0.24 20.04 -8.28
N LYS A 60 -0.63 20.22 -7.02
CA LYS A 60 -1.53 19.30 -6.32
C LYS A 60 -2.88 19.20 -7.01
N GLY A 61 -3.49 20.35 -7.33
CA GLY A 61 -4.79 20.38 -8.03
C GLY A 61 -4.74 19.70 -9.40
N GLU A 62 -3.60 19.81 -10.10
CA GLU A 62 -3.40 19.15 -11.39
C GLU A 62 -3.34 17.61 -11.26
N VAL A 63 -2.67 17.09 -10.24
CA VAL A 63 -2.60 15.64 -9.99
C VAL A 63 -3.96 15.08 -9.55
N GLU A 64 -4.71 15.82 -8.73
CA GLU A 64 -6.08 15.47 -8.35
C GLU A 64 -7.01 15.47 -9.57
N ALA A 65 -6.88 16.44 -10.47
CA ALA A 65 -7.63 16.45 -11.71
C ALA A 65 -7.32 15.22 -12.58
N ILE A 66 -6.06 14.77 -12.64
CA ILE A 66 -5.69 13.55 -13.35
C ILE A 66 -6.32 12.31 -12.70
N ALA A 67 -6.27 12.18 -11.37
CA ALA A 67 -6.88 11.05 -10.67
C ALA A 67 -8.40 11.01 -10.89
N ASN A 68 -9.07 12.15 -10.81
CA ASN A 68 -10.51 12.26 -11.04
C ASN A 68 -10.90 11.95 -12.49
N ASP A 69 -10.16 12.47 -13.47
CA ASP A 69 -10.37 12.15 -14.88
C ASP A 69 -10.17 10.66 -15.16
N LEU A 70 -9.14 10.05 -14.57
CA LEU A 70 -8.86 8.62 -14.70
C LEU A 70 -9.99 7.77 -14.11
N ALA A 71 -10.47 8.09 -12.90
CA ALA A 71 -11.61 7.43 -12.29
C ALA A 71 -12.90 7.58 -13.12
N ALA A 72 -13.16 8.78 -13.64
CA ALA A 72 -14.33 9.06 -14.45
C ALA A 72 -14.32 8.28 -15.79
N LYS A 73 -13.18 8.27 -16.50
CA LYS A 73 -13.03 7.57 -17.78
C LYS A 73 -13.10 6.05 -17.65
N THR A 74 -12.64 5.51 -16.52
CA THR A 74 -12.60 4.06 -16.27
C THR A 74 -13.85 3.55 -15.54
N GLY A 75 -14.59 4.45 -14.88
CA GLY A 75 -15.70 4.11 -13.99
C GLY A 75 -15.23 3.33 -12.76
N SER A 76 -14.04 3.64 -12.24
CA SER A 76 -13.35 2.86 -11.20
C SER A 76 -12.57 3.74 -10.25
N LYS A 77 -11.99 3.16 -9.19
CA LYS A 77 -11.17 3.93 -8.25
C LYS A 77 -9.82 4.27 -8.86
N ALA A 78 -9.33 5.47 -8.59
CA ALA A 78 -8.02 5.91 -9.05
C ALA A 78 -7.24 6.59 -7.92
N TYR A 79 -6.10 6.01 -7.56
CA TYR A 79 -5.19 6.56 -6.57
C TYR A 79 -3.84 6.86 -7.18
N ILE A 80 -3.29 8.02 -6.81
CA ILE A 80 -1.96 8.46 -7.26
C ILE A 80 -1.11 8.78 -6.03
N VAL A 81 0.09 8.19 -5.98
CA VAL A 81 1.06 8.39 -4.91
C VAL A 81 2.33 9.00 -5.50
N LEU A 82 2.65 10.23 -5.10
CA LEU A 82 3.86 10.93 -5.53
C LEU A 82 4.89 10.90 -4.41
N LEU A 83 6.04 10.30 -4.73
CA LEU A 83 7.12 9.95 -3.81
C LEU A 83 8.34 10.83 -4.02
N LYS A 84 9.20 10.92 -3.00
CA LYS A 84 10.50 11.58 -3.13
C LYS A 84 11.44 10.77 -4.01
N ARG A 85 12.44 11.44 -4.58
CA ARG A 85 13.36 10.85 -5.57
C ARG A 85 14.11 9.61 -5.06
N ASP A 86 14.33 9.53 -3.75
CA ASP A 86 15.01 8.45 -3.04
C ASP A 86 14.08 7.31 -2.58
N GLU A 87 12.76 7.48 -2.68
CA GLU A 87 11.77 6.47 -2.26
C GLU A 87 11.42 5.53 -3.42
N GLY A 88 11.41 4.23 -3.16
CA GLY A 88 11.07 3.19 -4.15
C GLY A 88 9.56 3.03 -4.32
N PRO A 89 8.99 3.26 -5.53
CA PRO A 89 7.54 3.10 -5.75
C PRO A 89 7.04 1.66 -5.61
N GLN A 90 7.93 0.66 -5.67
CA GLN A 90 7.58 -0.75 -5.58
C GLN A 90 6.95 -1.10 -4.21
N GLU A 91 7.40 -0.48 -3.12
CA GLU A 91 6.86 -0.70 -1.77
C GLU A 91 5.37 -0.31 -1.67
N TYR A 92 4.98 0.69 -2.44
CA TYR A 92 3.61 1.20 -2.52
C TYR A 92 2.70 0.32 -3.39
N GLY A 93 3.27 -0.62 -4.17
CA GLY A 93 2.49 -1.59 -4.94
C GLY A 93 1.60 -2.49 -4.06
N SER A 94 2.04 -2.77 -2.83
CA SER A 94 1.27 -3.53 -1.83
C SER A 94 -0.02 -2.84 -1.40
N LEU A 95 -0.13 -1.51 -1.58
CA LEU A 95 -1.33 -0.76 -1.24
C LEU A 95 -2.54 -1.17 -2.08
N TYR A 96 -2.32 -1.66 -3.30
CA TYR A 96 -3.42 -2.08 -4.18
C TYR A 96 -4.29 -3.16 -3.53
N GLU A 97 -3.65 -4.20 -2.98
CA GLU A 97 -4.33 -5.30 -2.31
C GLU A 97 -4.97 -4.84 -1.00
N ARG A 98 -4.27 -3.99 -0.25
CA ARG A 98 -4.71 -3.48 1.05
C ARG A 98 -5.85 -2.48 0.97
N LEU A 99 -5.98 -1.79 -0.16
CA LEU A 99 -7.12 -0.95 -0.52
C LEU A 99 -8.30 -1.76 -1.09
N ASN A 100 -8.15 -3.09 -1.18
CA ASN A 100 -9.13 -4.00 -1.77
C ASN A 100 -9.53 -3.56 -3.19
N MET A 101 -8.55 -3.12 -3.98
CA MET A 101 -8.74 -2.68 -5.35
C MET A 101 -8.88 -3.88 -6.28
N LYS A 102 -9.79 -3.78 -7.26
CA LYS A 102 -10.11 -4.90 -8.16
C LYS A 102 -10.36 -4.44 -9.58
N GLY A 103 -10.20 -5.37 -10.52
CA GLY A 103 -10.54 -5.17 -11.93
C GLY A 103 -9.87 -3.92 -12.51
N LYS A 104 -10.68 -2.90 -12.76
CA LYS A 104 -10.27 -1.65 -13.43
C LYS A 104 -9.78 -0.56 -12.47
N ASP A 105 -9.78 -0.81 -11.17
CA ASP A 105 -9.21 0.12 -10.19
C ASP A 105 -7.71 0.32 -10.47
N ILE A 106 -7.23 1.55 -10.32
CA ILE A 106 -5.88 1.97 -10.71
C ILE A 106 -5.13 2.60 -9.55
N LEU A 107 -3.92 2.09 -9.30
CA LEU A 107 -2.94 2.72 -8.41
C LEU A 107 -1.68 3.07 -9.23
N ILE A 108 -1.25 4.32 -9.14
CA ILE A 108 0.01 4.79 -9.73
C ILE A 108 0.88 5.32 -8.60
N ALA A 109 2.06 4.75 -8.40
CA ALA A 109 3.08 5.29 -7.51
C ALA A 109 4.32 5.71 -8.31
N SER A 110 4.86 6.90 -8.04
CA SER A 110 6.00 7.42 -8.81
C SER A 110 6.88 8.35 -7.99
N ASN A 111 8.20 8.21 -8.16
CA ASN A 111 9.20 9.18 -7.68
C ASN A 111 9.73 10.10 -8.81
N GLY A 112 9.10 10.07 -9.98
CA GLY A 112 9.49 10.80 -11.18
C GLY A 112 10.49 10.08 -12.09
N THR A 113 11.30 9.16 -11.54
CA THR A 113 12.26 8.34 -12.30
C THR A 113 11.83 6.88 -12.41
N GLN A 114 11.22 6.36 -11.35
CA GLN A 114 10.67 5.02 -11.25
C GLN A 114 9.16 5.12 -11.08
N TRP A 115 8.48 4.08 -11.56
CA TRP A 115 7.03 4.01 -11.60
C TRP A 115 6.58 2.61 -11.21
N GLU A 116 5.54 2.53 -10.40
CA GLU A 116 4.81 1.31 -10.10
C GLU A 116 3.35 1.55 -10.47
N VAL A 117 2.82 0.73 -11.37
CA VAL A 117 1.43 0.84 -11.82
C VAL A 117 0.72 -0.47 -11.54
N LYS A 118 -0.34 -0.43 -10.74
CA LYS A 118 -1.20 -1.58 -10.44
C LYS A 118 -2.59 -1.36 -11.02
N VAL A 119 -2.94 -2.25 -11.95
CA VAL A 119 -4.28 -2.41 -12.53
C VAL A 119 -4.46 -3.90 -12.79
N ALA A 120 -5.45 -4.53 -12.16
CA ALA A 120 -5.64 -5.99 -12.27
C ALA A 120 -6.15 -6.39 -13.67
N ALA A 121 -6.95 -5.54 -14.30
CA ALA A 121 -7.52 -5.78 -15.63
C ALA A 121 -6.52 -5.61 -16.79
N LEU A 122 -5.25 -5.27 -16.52
CA LEU A 122 -4.22 -5.10 -17.56
C LEU A 122 -3.06 -6.06 -17.36
N SER A 123 -2.53 -6.59 -18.47
CA SER A 123 -1.30 -7.40 -18.46
C SER A 123 -0.09 -6.58 -18.01
N HIS A 124 0.96 -7.27 -17.54
CA HIS A 124 2.22 -6.62 -17.18
C HIS A 124 2.79 -5.80 -18.34
N GLU A 125 2.78 -6.36 -19.55
CA GLU A 125 3.27 -5.72 -20.77
C GLU A 125 2.51 -4.43 -21.09
N ALA A 126 1.18 -4.42 -20.97
CA ALA A 126 0.37 -3.23 -21.23
C ALA A 126 0.69 -2.10 -20.23
N LYS A 127 0.91 -2.45 -18.96
CA LYS A 127 1.31 -1.49 -17.91
C LYS A 127 2.71 -0.95 -18.16
N GLN A 128 3.66 -1.82 -18.50
CA GLN A 128 5.03 -1.43 -18.79
C GLN A 128 5.10 -0.53 -20.04
N ALA A 129 4.35 -0.86 -21.11
CA ALA A 129 4.28 -0.04 -22.31
C ALA A 129 3.75 1.38 -22.03
N ALA A 130 2.77 1.53 -21.13
CA ALA A 130 2.27 2.84 -20.71
C ALA A 130 3.36 3.67 -19.99
N VAL A 131 4.15 3.02 -19.12
CA VAL A 131 5.27 3.65 -18.42
C VAL A 131 6.39 4.02 -19.39
N ASP A 132 6.78 3.10 -20.29
CA ASP A 132 7.86 3.30 -21.25
C ASP A 132 7.56 4.47 -22.19
N ARG A 133 6.31 4.62 -22.67
CA ARG A 133 5.90 5.79 -23.47
C ARG A 133 6.01 7.10 -22.70
N ALA A 134 5.66 7.10 -21.42
CA ALA A 134 5.81 8.28 -20.57
C ALA A 134 7.28 8.62 -20.27
N LEU A 135 8.16 7.62 -20.20
CA LEU A 135 9.60 7.83 -20.06
C LEU A 135 10.26 8.27 -21.38
N ALA A 136 9.78 7.75 -22.50
CA ALA A 136 10.27 8.06 -23.85
C ALA A 136 9.84 9.43 -24.37
N SER A 137 8.80 10.06 -23.79
CA SER A 137 8.41 11.43 -24.16
C SER A 137 9.55 12.40 -23.76
N SER A 138 10.40 12.69 -24.74
CA SER A 138 11.65 13.43 -24.60
C SER A 138 11.39 14.89 -24.26
N GLY A 139 11.65 15.23 -23.01
CA GLY A 139 11.81 16.57 -22.49
C GLY A 139 12.26 16.42 -21.05
N ASP A 140 12.88 17.45 -20.46
CA ASP A 140 13.25 17.53 -19.03
C ASP A 140 12.00 17.45 -18.11
N ALA A 141 11.29 16.33 -18.20
CA ALA A 141 9.87 16.27 -17.97
C ALA A 141 9.61 16.02 -16.50
N LYS A 142 9.21 17.11 -15.86
CA LYS A 142 8.58 17.17 -14.55
C LYS A 142 7.58 15.98 -14.39
N PRO A 143 7.41 15.44 -13.18
CA PRO A 143 6.61 14.22 -12.94
C PRO A 143 5.17 14.26 -13.49
N ILE A 144 4.57 15.45 -13.57
CA ILE A 144 3.15 15.64 -13.90
C ILE A 144 2.84 15.40 -15.39
N PRO A 145 3.57 16.00 -16.37
CA PRO A 145 3.44 15.63 -17.78
C PRO A 145 3.52 14.11 -18.03
N ARG A 146 4.48 13.43 -17.39
CA ARG A 146 4.62 11.97 -17.51
C ARG A 146 3.41 11.24 -16.94
N LEU A 147 2.92 11.68 -15.78
CA LEU A 147 1.72 11.12 -15.17
C LEU A 147 0.49 11.22 -16.09
N LYS A 148 0.32 12.34 -16.80
CA LYS A 148 -0.77 12.50 -17.79
C LYS A 148 -0.66 11.48 -18.92
N ILE A 149 0.55 11.23 -19.42
CA ILE A 149 0.78 10.23 -20.46
C ILE A 149 0.42 8.84 -19.93
N VAL A 150 0.92 8.45 -18.75
CA VAL A 150 0.57 7.16 -18.12
C VAL A 150 -0.95 7.03 -17.96
N ALA A 151 -1.63 8.04 -17.42
CA ALA A 151 -3.08 8.00 -17.20
C ALA A 151 -3.87 7.83 -18.52
N ASN A 152 -3.47 8.54 -19.58
CA ASN A 152 -4.09 8.41 -20.91
C ASN A 152 -3.87 7.02 -21.51
N GLU A 153 -2.65 6.49 -21.42
CA GLU A 153 -2.30 5.17 -21.94
C GLU A 153 -3.00 4.05 -21.19
N LEU A 154 -3.12 4.14 -19.85
CA LEU A 154 -3.89 3.18 -19.06
C LEU A 154 -5.37 3.21 -19.41
N THR A 155 -5.93 4.40 -19.64
CA THR A 155 -7.32 4.52 -20.08
C THR A 155 -7.51 3.86 -21.45
N LEU A 156 -6.61 4.12 -22.40
CA LEU A 156 -6.65 3.51 -23.73
C LEU A 156 -6.54 1.99 -23.62
N ALA A 157 -5.55 1.48 -22.89
CA ALA A 157 -5.37 0.05 -22.66
C ALA A 157 -6.60 -0.59 -22.01
N LEU A 158 -7.23 0.06 -21.02
CA LEU A 158 -8.45 -0.44 -20.38
C LEU A 158 -9.67 -0.43 -21.31
N SER A 159 -9.75 0.55 -22.20
CA SER A 159 -10.81 0.60 -23.21
C SER A 159 -10.63 -0.46 -24.29
N GLN A 160 -9.39 -0.79 -24.66
CA GLN A 160 -9.07 -1.92 -25.56
C GLN A 160 -9.26 -3.26 -24.84
N ALA A 161 -8.94 -3.33 -23.56
CA ALA A 161 -9.17 -4.47 -22.68
C ALA A 161 -10.65 -4.67 -22.32
N LYS A 162 -11.59 -3.79 -22.74
CA LYS A 162 -13.04 -4.11 -22.69
C LYS A 162 -13.42 -5.34 -23.54
N GLY A 163 -12.49 -5.92 -24.29
CA GLY A 163 -12.60 -7.26 -24.89
C GLY A 163 -11.85 -8.38 -24.16
N GLN A 164 -11.23 -8.11 -22.99
CA GLN A 164 -10.33 -9.05 -22.33
C GLN A 164 -11.10 -10.03 -21.43
N ARG A 165 -10.77 -11.31 -21.64
CA ARG A 165 -11.47 -12.48 -21.10
C ARG A 165 -11.38 -12.55 -19.57
N LEU A 166 -12.52 -12.78 -18.91
CA LEU A 166 -12.64 -13.16 -17.50
C LEU A 166 -11.63 -14.26 -17.16
N SER A 167 -11.02 -14.16 -15.98
CA SER A 167 -10.27 -15.26 -15.40
C SER A 167 -11.19 -16.44 -15.07
N TRP A 168 -10.63 -17.64 -14.88
CA TRP A 168 -11.41 -18.85 -14.57
C TRP A 168 -12.32 -18.66 -13.36
N ASN A 169 -11.81 -18.06 -12.29
CA ASN A 169 -12.56 -17.82 -11.07
C ASN A 169 -13.72 -16.83 -11.28
N GLU A 170 -13.50 -15.78 -12.08
CA GLU A 170 -14.54 -14.80 -12.41
C GLU A 170 -15.59 -15.40 -13.36
N PHE A 171 -15.17 -16.24 -14.31
CA PHE A 171 -16.06 -16.96 -15.20
C PHE A 171 -16.92 -17.98 -14.43
N GLN A 172 -16.32 -18.72 -13.50
CA GLN A 172 -17.00 -19.65 -12.61
C GLN A 172 -18.00 -18.90 -11.71
N ALA A 173 -17.61 -17.78 -11.11
CA ALA A 173 -18.49 -16.96 -10.28
C ALA A 173 -19.66 -16.36 -11.07
N ALA A 174 -19.40 -15.85 -12.28
CA ALA A 174 -20.43 -15.28 -13.15
C ALA A 174 -21.46 -16.31 -13.67
N ASN A 175 -21.11 -17.60 -13.63
CA ASN A 175 -21.99 -18.69 -14.05
C ASN A 175 -22.38 -19.63 -12.89
N ALA A 176 -22.06 -19.24 -11.65
CA ALA A 176 -22.50 -19.96 -10.46
C ALA A 176 -24.03 -19.90 -10.39
N GLY A 177 -24.70 -21.06 -10.34
CA GLY A 177 -26.16 -21.17 -10.32
C GLY A 177 -26.79 -21.68 -11.61
N LYS A 178 -26.04 -21.85 -12.70
CA LYS A 178 -26.55 -22.44 -13.95
C LYS A 178 -26.66 -23.97 -13.94
N GLY A 179 -26.31 -24.62 -12.83
CA GLY A 179 -26.34 -26.08 -12.70
C GLY A 179 -25.36 -26.82 -13.60
N TRP A 180 -24.31 -26.13 -14.10
CA TRP A 180 -23.30 -26.77 -14.95
C TRP A 180 -22.44 -27.73 -14.15
N SER A 181 -22.17 -28.90 -14.72
CA SER A 181 -21.13 -29.80 -14.22
C SER A 181 -19.74 -29.16 -14.36
N GLY A 182 -18.77 -29.59 -13.55
CA GLY A 182 -17.39 -29.06 -13.62
C GLY A 182 -16.77 -29.22 -15.01
N GLN A 183 -17.02 -30.34 -15.70
CA GLN A 183 -16.60 -30.57 -17.09
C GLN A 183 -17.22 -29.57 -18.06
N ARG A 184 -18.53 -29.31 -17.96
CA ARG A 184 -19.21 -28.33 -18.82
C ARG A 184 -18.69 -26.91 -18.56
N MET A 185 -18.47 -26.56 -17.30
CA MET A 185 -17.94 -25.25 -16.93
C MET A 185 -16.54 -25.03 -17.51
N SER A 186 -15.68 -26.05 -17.49
CA SER A 186 -14.36 -26.00 -18.13
C SER A 186 -14.47 -25.81 -19.65
N SER A 187 -15.31 -26.60 -20.30
CA SER A 187 -15.51 -26.52 -21.76
C SER A 187 -16.05 -25.15 -22.18
N GLU A 188 -16.99 -24.58 -21.44
CA GLU A 188 -17.56 -23.25 -21.72
C GLU A 188 -16.53 -22.13 -21.47
N TYR A 189 -15.63 -22.32 -20.50
CA TYR A 189 -14.52 -21.39 -20.30
C TYR A 189 -13.49 -21.46 -21.42
N ASP A 190 -13.18 -22.66 -21.93
CA ASP A 190 -12.31 -22.81 -23.08
C ASP A 190 -12.93 -22.20 -24.34
N HIS A 191 -14.25 -22.37 -24.52
CA HIS A 191 -15.00 -21.70 -25.59
C HIS A 191 -14.99 -20.17 -25.43
N TYR A 192 -15.20 -19.65 -24.22
CA TYR A 192 -15.10 -18.23 -23.89
C TYR A 192 -13.68 -17.67 -24.10
N LYS A 193 -12.66 -18.43 -23.72
CA LYS A 193 -11.25 -18.15 -24.01
C LYS A 193 -10.91 -18.24 -25.49
N THR A 194 -11.81 -18.71 -26.35
CA THR A 194 -11.56 -18.75 -27.81
C THR A 194 -12.36 -17.68 -28.53
N THR A 195 -13.60 -17.46 -28.12
CA THR A 195 -14.55 -16.57 -28.80
C THR A 195 -14.67 -15.19 -28.15
N GLY A 196 -14.29 -15.05 -26.88
CA GLY A 196 -14.54 -13.84 -26.08
C GLY A 196 -16.02 -13.61 -25.74
N GLN A 197 -16.92 -14.51 -26.16
CA GLN A 197 -18.36 -14.39 -25.96
C GLN A 197 -18.80 -15.20 -24.75
N LEU A 198 -19.48 -14.55 -23.81
CA LEU A 198 -20.11 -15.24 -22.68
C LEU A 198 -21.24 -16.14 -23.20
N PRO A 199 -21.43 -17.36 -22.61
CA PRO A 199 -22.50 -18.25 -23.02
C PRO A 199 -23.87 -17.56 -22.97
N SER A 200 -24.68 -17.71 -24.01
CA SER A 200 -25.97 -17.06 -24.14
C SER A 200 -26.86 -17.37 -22.92
N GLY A 201 -27.46 -16.32 -22.33
CA GLY A 201 -28.19 -16.41 -21.07
C GLY A 201 -27.37 -16.07 -19.81
N THR A 202 -26.09 -15.72 -19.95
CA THR A 202 -25.36 -14.97 -18.91
C THR A 202 -25.69 -13.50 -19.09
N LEU A 203 -26.77 -13.01 -18.46
CA LEU A 203 -26.87 -11.58 -18.23
C LEU A 203 -25.67 -11.20 -17.36
N ALA A 204 -24.77 -10.37 -17.88
CA ALA A 204 -23.75 -9.71 -17.07
C ALA A 204 -24.41 -8.69 -16.14
N THR A 205 -25.30 -9.17 -15.26
CA THR A 205 -25.83 -8.39 -14.16
C THR A 205 -24.78 -8.43 -13.07
N VAL A 206 -23.77 -7.58 -13.19
CA VAL A 206 -23.08 -7.09 -12.00
C VAL A 206 -24.15 -6.41 -11.18
N GLY A 207 -24.65 -7.12 -10.16
CA GLY A 207 -25.77 -6.72 -9.33
C GLY A 207 -25.54 -5.35 -8.70
N HIS A 208 -26.08 -4.31 -9.31
CA HIS A 208 -26.50 -3.12 -8.60
C HIS A 208 -27.80 -3.51 -7.90
N SER A 209 -27.68 -3.95 -6.64
CA SER A 209 -28.83 -4.07 -5.75
C SER A 209 -29.59 -2.75 -5.76
N ALA A 210 -30.83 -2.77 -6.25
CA ALA A 210 -31.73 -1.63 -6.21
C ALA A 210 -31.89 -1.16 -4.75
N PRO A 211 -31.95 0.17 -4.51
CA PRO A 211 -32.16 0.69 -3.17
C PRO A 211 -33.54 0.27 -2.67
N VAL A 212 -33.54 -0.44 -1.54
CA VAL A 212 -34.73 -0.69 -0.74
C VAL A 212 -35.27 0.68 -0.28
N PRO A 213 -36.57 1.00 -0.49
CA PRO A 213 -37.12 2.24 0.02
C PRO A 213 -37.17 2.18 1.55
N TYR A 214 -36.21 2.83 2.20
CA TYR A 214 -36.30 3.13 3.62
C TYR A 214 -37.41 4.16 3.82
N THR A 215 -38.52 3.72 4.38
CA THR A 215 -39.50 4.61 5.01
C THR A 215 -38.80 5.30 6.19
N ALA A 216 -38.44 6.56 5.98
CA ALA A 216 -37.90 7.42 7.02
C ALA A 216 -39.01 7.73 8.03
N GLN A 217 -39.10 6.93 9.09
CA GLN A 217 -39.81 7.30 10.30
C GLN A 217 -38.83 8.15 11.13
N SER A 218 -38.99 9.47 11.05
CA SER A 218 -38.20 10.44 11.81
C SER A 218 -38.54 10.35 13.30
N ALA A 219 -37.85 9.46 14.01
CA ALA A 219 -37.71 9.56 15.47
C ALA A 219 -36.56 10.54 15.75
N GLY A 220 -36.93 11.76 16.15
CA GLY A 220 -35.99 12.77 16.61
C GLY A 220 -35.23 12.28 17.83
N ILE A 221 -33.99 11.83 17.64
CA ILE A 221 -33.00 11.68 18.70
C ILE A 221 -31.73 12.36 18.19
N GLY A 222 -31.26 13.34 18.98
CA GLY A 222 -30.36 14.41 18.56
C GLY A 222 -29.08 14.00 17.86
N PHE A 223 -28.76 14.74 16.78
CA PHE A 223 -27.53 14.66 15.99
C PHE A 223 -26.23 14.87 16.80
N GLY A 224 -26.30 15.32 18.05
CA GLY A 224 -25.12 15.51 18.91
C GLY A 224 -24.43 14.20 19.33
N THR A 225 -25.17 13.10 19.46
CA THR A 225 -24.63 11.86 20.07
C THR A 225 -23.78 11.04 19.10
N TRP A 226 -24.06 11.10 17.80
CA TRP A 226 -23.35 10.32 16.77
C TRP A 226 -21.97 10.88 16.43
N ALA A 227 -21.85 12.22 16.39
CA ALA A 227 -20.55 12.88 16.20
C ALA A 227 -19.59 12.59 17.36
N PHE A 228 -20.11 12.57 18.60
CA PHE A 228 -19.33 12.25 19.78
C PHE A 228 -18.85 10.78 19.79
N MET A 229 -19.72 9.83 19.44
CA MET A 229 -19.34 8.42 19.35
C MET A 229 -18.28 8.16 18.26
N GLY A 230 -18.39 8.84 17.12
CA GLY A 230 -17.38 8.75 16.05
C GLY A 230 -16.00 9.25 16.50
N ALA A 231 -15.96 10.40 17.20
CA ALA A 231 -14.72 10.95 17.73
C ALA A 231 -14.10 10.06 18.83
N LEU A 232 -14.94 9.47 19.69
CA LEU A 232 -14.49 8.58 20.77
C LEU A 232 -13.86 7.29 20.21
N VAL A 233 -14.47 6.68 19.20
CA VAL A 233 -13.91 5.48 18.55
C VAL A 233 -12.58 5.80 17.84
N ALA A 234 -12.51 6.93 17.13
CA ALA A 234 -11.28 7.36 16.47
C ALA A 234 -10.14 7.60 17.48
N ALA A 235 -10.44 8.20 18.64
CA ALA A 235 -9.46 8.41 19.71
C ALA A 235 -8.97 7.07 20.30
N ILE A 236 -9.87 6.11 20.57
CA ILE A 236 -9.50 4.79 21.09
C ILE A 236 -8.60 4.04 20.09
N VAL A 237 -8.97 4.02 18.81
CA VAL A 237 -8.17 3.37 17.76
C VAL A 237 -6.81 4.05 17.61
N GLY A 238 -6.75 5.38 17.65
CA GLY A 238 -5.50 6.14 17.62
C GLY A 238 -4.56 5.77 18.77
N VAL A 239 -5.09 5.67 19.99
CA VAL A 239 -4.31 5.26 21.19
C VAL A 239 -3.79 3.82 21.06
N VAL A 240 -4.61 2.89 20.55
CA VAL A 240 -4.19 1.49 20.36
C VAL A 240 -3.06 1.38 19.33
N ILE A 241 -3.17 2.10 18.21
CA ILE A 241 -2.13 2.13 17.17
C ILE A 241 -0.85 2.76 17.71
N TRP A 242 -0.95 3.89 18.41
CA TRP A 242 0.21 4.54 19.03
C TRP A 242 0.89 3.63 20.05
N ARG A 243 0.13 2.96 20.92
CA ARG A 243 0.67 1.97 21.87
C ARG A 243 1.31 0.78 21.17
N ARG A 244 0.82 0.36 20.01
CA ARG A 244 1.43 -0.72 19.23
C ARG A 244 2.75 -0.26 18.62
N ARG A 245 2.78 0.90 17.95
CA ARG A 245 4.03 1.48 17.40
C ARG A 245 5.08 1.70 18.48
N LYS A 246 4.68 2.19 19.66
CA LYS A 246 5.59 2.37 20.79
C LYS A 246 6.17 1.03 21.25
N ARG A 247 5.34 0.00 21.41
CA ARG A 247 5.81 -1.36 21.75
C ARG A 247 6.74 -1.95 20.69
N ASP A 248 6.44 -1.77 19.41
CA ASP A 248 7.26 -2.30 18.32
C ASP A 248 8.62 -1.57 18.26
N ALA A 249 8.64 -0.26 18.50
CA ALA A 249 9.87 0.53 18.62
C ALA A 249 10.71 0.13 19.83
N ASP A 250 10.07 -0.09 20.99
CA ASP A 250 10.75 -0.56 22.21
C ASP A 250 11.40 -1.94 21.97
N VAL A 251 10.69 -2.86 21.30
CA VAL A 251 11.22 -4.20 20.94
C VAL A 251 12.37 -4.11 19.93
N ALA A 252 12.29 -3.21 18.94
CA ALA A 252 13.39 -2.99 18.00
C ALA A 252 14.63 -2.41 18.70
N GLY A 253 14.44 -1.50 19.65
CA GLY A 253 15.51 -0.96 20.49
C GLY A 253 16.17 -2.05 21.34
N GLU A 254 15.38 -2.87 22.03
CA GLU A 254 15.89 -3.99 22.84
C GLU A 254 16.65 -5.01 21.97
N LEU A 255 16.12 -5.37 20.80
CA LEU A 255 16.79 -6.30 19.89
C LEU A 255 18.16 -5.76 19.44
N LYS A 256 18.23 -4.48 19.05
CA LYS A 256 19.50 -3.85 18.64
C LYS A 256 20.52 -3.83 19.77
N GLN A 257 20.08 -3.52 20.99
CA GLN A 257 20.96 -3.56 22.16
C GLN A 257 21.48 -4.98 22.43
N MET A 258 20.61 -5.99 22.34
CA MET A 258 20.98 -7.39 22.55
C MET A 258 21.94 -7.94 21.49
N LEU A 259 21.83 -7.49 20.22
CA LEU A 259 22.70 -7.93 19.13
C LEU A 259 24.14 -7.36 19.22
N SER A 260 24.33 -6.25 19.93
CA SER A 260 25.66 -5.61 20.06
C SER A 260 26.69 -6.46 20.80
N GLY A 261 26.27 -7.27 21.78
CA GLY A 261 27.14 -8.18 22.52
C GLY A 261 27.76 -9.26 21.62
N PRO A 262 26.94 -10.12 20.98
CA PRO A 262 27.44 -11.13 20.06
C PRO A 262 28.29 -10.56 18.92
N GLU A 263 27.89 -9.40 18.36
CA GLU A 263 28.62 -8.74 17.27
C GLU A 263 30.05 -8.32 17.68
N ASN A 264 30.20 -7.71 18.87
CA ASN A 264 31.51 -7.35 19.40
C ASN A 264 32.38 -8.59 19.65
N VAL A 265 31.77 -9.67 20.19
CA VAL A 265 32.48 -10.92 20.43
C VAL A 265 32.97 -11.56 19.13
N MET A 266 32.10 -11.66 18.11
CA MET A 266 32.50 -12.20 16.80
C MET A 266 33.58 -11.36 16.13
N THR A 267 33.44 -10.04 16.17
CA THR A 267 34.44 -9.11 15.62
C THR A 267 35.81 -9.34 16.27
N ASP A 268 35.86 -9.44 17.60
CA ASP A 268 37.11 -9.68 18.33
C ASP A 268 37.69 -11.08 18.04
N VAL A 269 36.86 -12.11 17.91
CA VAL A 269 37.32 -13.45 17.50
C VAL A 269 37.94 -13.40 16.11
N TYR A 270 37.27 -12.83 15.10
CA TYR A 270 37.79 -12.75 13.74
C TYR A 270 39.08 -11.94 13.63
N MET A 271 39.17 -10.80 14.33
CA MET A 271 40.37 -9.95 14.31
C MET A 271 41.60 -10.62 14.92
N ASN A 272 41.43 -11.56 15.84
CA ASN A 272 42.53 -12.25 16.52
C ASN A 272 42.74 -13.70 16.05
N MET A 273 42.01 -14.14 15.02
CA MET A 273 42.00 -15.54 14.55
C MET A 273 43.23 -15.93 13.75
N ASP A 274 43.89 -14.96 13.12
CA ASP A 274 45.07 -15.12 12.25
C ASP A 274 46.25 -15.83 12.95
N GLY A 275 46.32 -15.71 14.28
CA GLY A 275 47.34 -16.41 15.08
C GLY A 275 47.08 -17.89 15.33
N LEU A 276 45.91 -18.43 14.94
CA LEU A 276 45.49 -19.79 15.29
C LEU A 276 45.45 -20.75 14.09
N GLU A 277 45.90 -20.35 12.90
CA GLU A 277 45.79 -21.17 11.68
C GLU A 277 46.41 -22.56 11.81
N ASN A 278 47.51 -22.68 12.56
CA ASN A 278 48.21 -23.96 12.80
C ASN A 278 47.62 -24.78 13.97
N HIS A 279 46.60 -24.27 14.66
CA HIS A 279 46.01 -24.97 15.80
C HIS A 279 45.11 -26.14 15.30
N PRO A 280 45.21 -27.36 15.86
CA PRO A 280 44.44 -28.52 15.38
C PRO A 280 42.91 -28.33 15.38
N ARG A 281 42.40 -27.41 16.20
CA ARG A 281 40.97 -27.09 16.33
C ARG A 281 40.54 -25.86 15.51
N PHE A 282 41.42 -25.27 14.70
CA PHE A 282 41.13 -24.04 13.95
C PHE A 282 39.86 -24.16 13.10
N GLY A 283 39.73 -25.26 12.33
CA GLY A 283 38.54 -25.49 11.50
C GLY A 283 37.23 -25.52 12.30
N GLN A 284 37.21 -26.21 13.44
CA GLN A 284 36.03 -26.25 14.32
C GLN A 284 35.66 -24.87 14.87
N LEU A 285 36.66 -24.06 15.20
CA LEU A 285 36.45 -22.71 15.69
C LEU A 285 35.91 -21.78 14.61
N LEU A 286 36.45 -21.88 13.40
CA LEU A 286 36.00 -21.12 12.24
C LEU A 286 34.55 -21.48 11.87
N ASP A 287 34.21 -22.77 11.86
CA ASP A 287 32.86 -23.25 11.58
C ASP A 287 31.86 -22.75 12.63
N ALA A 288 32.24 -22.78 13.91
CA ALA A 288 31.41 -22.29 15.00
C ALA A 288 31.21 -20.76 14.93
N ALA A 289 32.25 -19.99 14.61
CA ALA A 289 32.18 -18.55 14.40
C ALA A 289 31.27 -18.21 13.21
N ASN A 290 31.43 -18.90 12.08
CA ASN A 290 30.62 -18.70 10.88
C ASN A 290 29.14 -19.04 11.12
N ALA A 291 28.85 -20.13 11.84
CA ALA A 291 27.47 -20.49 12.22
C ALA A 291 26.83 -19.43 13.12
N CYS A 292 27.60 -18.89 14.08
CA CYS A 292 27.15 -17.80 14.95
C CYS A 292 26.90 -16.51 14.15
N GLN A 293 27.80 -16.17 13.23
CA GLN A 293 27.66 -15.00 12.35
C GLN A 293 26.44 -15.11 11.43
N ALA A 294 26.16 -16.28 10.88
CA ALA A 294 24.98 -16.51 10.03
C ALA A 294 23.68 -16.26 10.81
N LYS A 295 23.59 -16.72 12.06
CA LYS A 295 22.44 -16.45 12.96
C LYS A 295 22.32 -14.96 13.31
N LEU A 296 23.45 -14.28 13.51
CA LEU A 296 23.48 -12.83 13.74
C LEU A 296 22.89 -12.08 12.54
N ASP A 297 23.32 -12.43 11.32
CA ASP A 297 22.87 -11.80 10.09
C ASP A 297 21.38 -12.08 9.80
N GLU A 298 20.91 -13.30 10.10
CA GLU A 298 19.49 -13.65 10.03
C GLU A 298 18.65 -12.75 10.95
N LEU A 299 19.07 -12.59 12.21
CA LEU A 299 18.36 -11.73 13.17
C LEU A 299 18.42 -10.24 12.80
N LYS A 300 19.51 -9.77 12.18
CA LYS A 300 19.64 -8.39 11.69
C LYS A 300 18.71 -8.09 10.50
N ARG A 301 18.46 -9.07 9.64
CA ARG A 301 17.56 -8.94 8.48
C ARG A 301 16.08 -9.18 8.82
N GLY A 302 15.81 -9.92 9.90
CA GLY A 302 14.47 -10.26 10.35
C GLY A 302 13.69 -9.11 10.98
N THR A 303 12.38 -9.30 11.13
CA THR A 303 11.50 -8.34 11.83
C THR A 303 11.71 -8.39 13.34
N ALA A 304 11.75 -7.22 13.98
CA ALA A 304 11.88 -7.10 15.42
C ALA A 304 10.64 -7.67 16.14
N THR A 305 10.79 -8.85 16.69
CA THR A 305 9.74 -9.57 17.44
C THR A 305 10.27 -10.00 18.80
N ARG A 306 9.38 -10.29 19.75
CA ARG A 306 9.79 -10.85 21.06
C ARG A 306 10.51 -12.19 20.93
N GLU A 307 10.15 -12.98 19.92
CA GLU A 307 10.85 -14.22 19.59
C GLU A 307 12.27 -13.93 19.11
N ALA A 308 12.47 -12.92 18.26
CA ALA A 308 13.80 -12.48 17.83
C ALA A 308 14.67 -12.02 19.03
N VAL A 309 14.07 -11.32 20.01
CA VAL A 309 14.78 -10.94 21.25
C VAL A 309 15.19 -12.17 22.06
N ALA A 310 14.33 -13.17 22.20
CA ALA A 310 14.67 -14.42 22.86
C ALA A 310 15.80 -15.18 22.14
N LYS A 311 15.74 -15.24 20.80
CA LYS A 311 16.81 -15.81 19.96
C LYS A 311 18.12 -15.05 20.11
N ALA A 312 18.09 -13.72 20.16
CA ALA A 312 19.28 -12.89 20.36
C ALA A 312 19.97 -13.17 21.72
N ARG A 313 19.21 -13.43 22.79
CA ARG A 313 19.79 -13.86 24.07
C ARG A 313 20.51 -15.20 23.96
N SER A 314 19.89 -16.19 23.30
CA SER A 314 20.54 -17.49 23.07
C SER A 314 21.79 -17.38 22.19
N LEU A 315 21.79 -16.45 21.23
CA LEU A 315 22.93 -16.16 20.37
C LEU A 315 24.09 -15.55 21.15
N ASN A 316 23.82 -14.72 22.16
CA ASN A 316 24.85 -14.18 23.05
C ASN A 316 25.55 -15.28 23.85
N ASP A 317 24.80 -16.28 24.35
CA ASP A 317 25.40 -17.43 25.02
C ASP A 317 26.26 -18.26 24.07
N GLU A 318 25.84 -18.39 22.80
CA GLU A 318 26.59 -19.09 21.75
C GLU A 318 27.87 -18.35 21.37
N ALA A 319 27.81 -17.03 21.18
CA ALA A 319 28.97 -16.19 20.94
C ALA A 319 29.99 -16.29 22.09
N ASN A 320 29.54 -16.29 23.34
CA ASN A 320 30.40 -16.48 24.51
C ASN A 320 30.97 -17.90 24.62
N ARG A 321 30.31 -18.92 24.06
CA ARG A 321 30.91 -20.27 23.91
C ARG A 321 32.04 -20.26 22.88
N VAL A 322 31.83 -19.66 21.72
CA VAL A 322 32.87 -19.50 20.68
C VAL A 322 34.06 -18.74 21.24
N ARG A 323 33.82 -17.66 22.01
CA ARG A 323 34.89 -16.92 22.67
C ARG A 323 35.72 -17.78 23.63
N ARG A 324 35.07 -18.59 24.47
CA ARG A 324 35.81 -19.50 25.37
C ARG A 324 36.65 -20.52 24.61
N MET A 325 36.10 -21.09 23.53
CA MET A 325 36.87 -21.99 22.66
C MET A 325 38.09 -21.28 22.04
N PHE A 326 37.93 -20.02 21.66
CA PHE A 326 39.01 -19.18 21.15
C PHE A 326 40.09 -18.94 22.20
N ASP A 327 39.70 -18.54 23.41
CA ASP A 327 40.63 -18.27 24.51
C ASP A 327 41.37 -19.55 24.95
N GLU A 328 40.68 -20.70 24.98
CA GLU A 328 41.29 -22.02 25.22
C GLU A 328 42.33 -22.38 24.16
N ALA A 329 42.01 -22.21 22.87
CA ALA A 329 42.95 -22.47 21.78
C ALA A 329 44.16 -21.52 21.82
N LYS A 330 43.94 -20.26 22.24
CA LYS A 330 45.00 -19.27 22.42
C LYS A 330 45.95 -19.62 23.57
N MET A 331 45.43 -20.18 24.67
CA MET A 331 46.24 -20.63 25.81
C MET A 331 47.01 -21.92 25.54
N ALA A 332 46.55 -22.76 24.61
CA ALA A 332 47.21 -24.01 24.23
C ALA A 332 48.36 -23.82 23.23
N ARG A 333 48.53 -22.60 22.68
CA ARG A 333 49.59 -22.21 21.76
C ARG A 333 50.85 -21.77 22.53
#